data_AF-A0A0F9NT43-F1
#
_entry.id   AF-A0A0F9NT43-F1
#
_cell.length_a   1.000
_cell.length_b   1.000
_cell.length_c   1.000
_cell.angle_alpha   90.00
_cell.angle_beta   90.00
_cell.angle_gamma   90.00
#
_symmetry.space_group_name_H-M   'P 1'
#
loop_
_entity.id
_entity.type
_entity.pdbx_description
1 polymer ?
#
loop_
_entity_poly.entity_id
_entity_poly.type
_entity_poly.pdbx_seq_one_letter_code
_entity_poly.pdbx_strand_id
1 'polypeptide(L)'
;MIYDVIIIGGGVIGCSIARTLSKYDLKICLIEKQAEIASGTTKANSGVVHAGYASPRDYVKRHLCIQGNRLYTQAVKELNFPFKRIGSFVVALEDNQIKDLEEERKRGTEDGIPELELILDKAKIKKMEPNLTDEVVGVLHAPTAGIVSPYELTFALAENAAVNGVKFFRNHEVIKIIHNDYVFTAKTHQGEFQGRNLINCAGLNADVISRMLGLDYFSIMPRKGEYILFDRNELHLNKILFPMATKVSKGILVCPTLHG
;
A
#
# COMPACT_ATOMS: atom_id res chain seq x y z
N MET A 1 -8.61 -29.92 -12.73
CA MET A 1 -8.39 -28.75 -13.61
C MET A 1 -7.03 -28.16 -13.23
N ILE A 2 -6.19 -27.81 -14.21
CA ILE A 2 -4.91 -27.15 -13.98
C ILE A 2 -5.05 -25.68 -14.37
N TYR A 3 -4.66 -24.78 -13.46
CA TYR A 3 -4.60 -23.34 -13.67
C TYR A 3 -3.26 -22.94 -14.31
N ASP A 4 -3.23 -21.83 -15.03
CA ASP A 4 -1.98 -21.26 -15.51
C ASP A 4 -1.24 -20.57 -14.35
N VAL A 5 -1.99 -19.92 -13.45
CA VAL A 5 -1.44 -19.21 -12.28
C VAL A 5 -2.31 -19.45 -11.04
N ILE A 6 -1.67 -19.84 -9.94
CA ILE A 6 -2.23 -19.82 -8.58
C ILE A 6 -1.66 -18.60 -7.85
N ILE A 7 -2.54 -17.76 -7.28
CA ILE A 7 -2.16 -16.65 -6.41
C ILE A 7 -2.54 -16.99 -4.97
N ILE A 8 -1.59 -16.93 -4.03
CA ILE A 8 -1.85 -17.19 -2.61
C ILE A 8 -1.91 -15.86 -1.86
N GLY A 9 -3.08 -15.50 -1.36
CA GLY A 9 -3.33 -14.31 -0.55
C GLY A 9 -4.18 -13.26 -1.27
N GLY A 10 -5.34 -12.93 -0.70
CA GLY A 10 -6.33 -11.96 -1.17
C GLY A 10 -6.12 -10.56 -0.60
N GLY A 11 -4.88 -10.16 -0.30
CA GLY A 11 -4.55 -8.77 0.02
C GLY A 11 -4.54 -7.88 -1.23
N VAL A 12 -4.29 -6.58 -1.03
CA VAL A 12 -4.20 -5.60 -2.14
C VAL A 12 -3.19 -6.02 -3.21
N ILE A 13 -2.07 -6.66 -2.82
CA ILE A 13 -1.05 -7.14 -3.74
C ILE A 13 -1.58 -8.29 -4.61
N GLY A 14 -2.16 -9.32 -3.98
CA GLY A 14 -2.72 -10.46 -4.72
C GLY A 14 -3.85 -10.05 -5.66
N CYS A 15 -4.74 -9.16 -5.20
CA CYS A 15 -5.84 -8.65 -6.03
C CYS A 15 -5.34 -7.75 -7.17
N SER A 16 -4.29 -6.95 -6.95
CA SER A 16 -3.65 -6.15 -8.01
C SER A 16 -3.02 -7.02 -9.09
N ILE A 17 -2.35 -8.11 -8.68
CA ILE A 17 -1.75 -9.09 -9.59
C ILE A 17 -2.84 -9.84 -10.35
N ALA A 18 -3.88 -10.32 -9.66
CA ALA A 18 -5.02 -10.99 -10.28
C ALA A 18 -5.66 -10.13 -11.36
N ARG A 19 -5.94 -8.86 -11.07
CA ARG A 19 -6.47 -7.89 -12.04
C ARG A 19 -5.53 -7.67 -13.23
N THR A 20 -4.23 -7.58 -12.97
CA THR A 20 -3.25 -7.34 -14.03
C THR A 20 -3.18 -8.53 -14.98
N LEU A 21 -3.16 -9.75 -14.42
CA LEU A 21 -3.10 -10.99 -15.18
C LEU A 21 -4.42 -11.33 -15.87
N SER A 22 -5.56 -10.88 -15.35
CA SER A 22 -6.88 -11.10 -15.97
C SER A 22 -7.08 -10.35 -17.30
N LYS A 23 -6.11 -9.52 -17.72
CA LYS A 23 -6.08 -8.89 -19.05
C LYS A 23 -5.63 -9.85 -20.16
N TYR A 24 -5.12 -11.02 -19.79
CA TYR A 24 -4.64 -12.05 -20.70
C TYR A 24 -5.55 -13.28 -20.64
N ASP A 25 -5.52 -14.10 -21.69
CA ASP A 25 -6.26 -15.37 -21.73
C ASP A 25 -5.55 -16.44 -20.88
N LEU A 26 -5.75 -16.35 -19.56
CA LEU A 26 -5.12 -17.21 -18.54
C LEU A 26 -6.18 -17.73 -17.56
N LYS A 27 -6.08 -19.02 -17.21
CA LYS A 27 -6.87 -19.61 -16.12
C LYS A 27 -6.19 -19.30 -14.79
N ILE A 28 -6.75 -18.37 -14.03
CA ILE A 28 -6.17 -17.90 -12.78
C ILE A 28 -7.08 -18.25 -11.61
N CYS A 29 -6.50 -18.74 -10.52
CA CYS A 29 -7.18 -18.80 -9.23
C CYS A 29 -6.43 -18.01 -8.15
N LEU A 30 -7.19 -17.39 -7.25
CA LEU A 30 -6.69 -16.78 -6.04
C LEU A 30 -7.25 -17.53 -4.83
N ILE A 31 -6.36 -17.91 -3.92
CA ILE A 31 -6.67 -18.66 -2.71
C ILE A 31 -6.46 -17.73 -1.50
N GLU A 32 -7.50 -17.56 -0.68
CA GLU A 32 -7.50 -16.72 0.53
C GLU A 32 -7.96 -17.55 1.73
N LYS A 33 -7.19 -17.48 2.83
CA LYS A 33 -7.49 -18.24 4.04
C LYS A 33 -8.66 -17.68 4.84
N GLN A 34 -8.89 -16.37 4.77
CA GLN A 34 -9.95 -15.68 5.48
C GLN A 34 -11.29 -15.79 4.74
N ALA A 35 -12.37 -15.51 5.47
CA ALA A 35 -13.71 -15.45 4.89
C ALA A 35 -13.86 -14.32 3.88
N GLU A 36 -13.13 -13.22 4.07
CA GLU A 36 -13.11 -12.05 3.18
C GLU A 36 -11.71 -11.72 2.71
N ILE A 37 -11.61 -11.19 1.48
CA ILE A 37 -10.38 -10.59 0.97
C ILE A 37 -10.07 -9.29 1.73
N ALA A 38 -8.86 -8.74 1.55
CA ALA A 38 -8.35 -7.59 2.28
C ALA A 38 -8.22 -7.76 3.80
N SER A 39 -8.55 -8.93 4.37
CA SER A 39 -8.62 -9.16 5.82
C SER A 39 -7.28 -9.25 6.56
N GLY A 40 -6.16 -9.26 5.85
CA GLY A 40 -4.80 -9.20 6.41
C GLY A 40 -4.32 -7.77 6.68
N THR A 41 -3.05 -7.47 6.41
CA THR A 41 -2.46 -6.13 6.58
C THR A 41 -3.16 -5.04 5.76
N THR A 42 -3.84 -5.41 4.67
CA THR A 42 -4.61 -4.47 3.84
C THR A 42 -5.72 -3.76 4.59
N LYS A 43 -6.37 -4.38 5.59
CA LYS A 43 -7.39 -3.69 6.40
C LYS A 43 -6.80 -2.71 7.44
N ALA A 44 -5.54 -2.91 7.81
CA ALA A 44 -4.91 -2.29 8.96
C ALA A 44 -3.71 -1.42 8.54
N ASN A 45 -3.97 -0.37 7.77
CA ASN A 45 -3.01 0.66 7.40
C ASN A 45 -3.70 2.03 7.32
N SER A 46 -2.92 3.10 7.21
CA SER A 46 -3.40 4.48 7.19
C SER A 46 -4.16 4.88 5.93
N GLY A 47 -4.25 4.02 4.91
CA GLY A 47 -4.86 4.38 3.62
C GLY A 47 -4.09 5.45 2.84
N VAL A 48 -2.84 5.75 3.22
CA VAL A 48 -2.06 6.80 2.55
C VAL A 48 -1.44 6.30 1.25
N VAL A 49 -1.72 7.03 0.17
CA VAL A 49 -0.99 6.97 -1.11
C VAL A 49 0.17 7.94 -1.02
N HIS A 50 1.36 7.43 -0.69
CA HIS A 50 2.56 8.26 -0.52
C HIS A 50 3.09 8.82 -1.85
N ALA A 51 3.71 10.00 -1.80
CA ALA A 51 4.34 10.65 -2.97
C ALA A 51 5.65 9.97 -3.42
N GLY A 52 6.35 9.28 -2.51
CA GLY A 52 7.50 8.43 -2.84
C GLY A 52 8.88 8.91 -2.41
N TYR A 53 9.01 10.06 -1.74
CA TYR A 53 10.34 10.59 -1.33
C TYR A 53 10.87 10.03 0.00
N ALA A 54 10.06 9.33 0.81
CA ALA A 54 10.45 8.99 2.19
C ALA A 54 11.33 7.73 2.37
N SER A 55 11.62 6.98 1.30
CA SER A 55 12.41 5.72 1.38
C SER A 55 13.76 5.89 0.68
N PRO A 56 14.85 5.26 1.15
CA PRO A 56 16.15 5.34 0.47
C PRO A 56 16.08 5.01 -1.02
N ARG A 57 16.93 5.65 -1.83
CA ARG A 57 16.92 5.53 -3.31
C ARG A 57 17.27 4.14 -3.80
N ASP A 58 18.18 3.45 -3.12
CA ASP A 58 18.58 2.08 -3.39
C ASP A 58 17.46 1.05 -3.18
N TYR A 59 16.38 1.43 -2.47
CA TYR A 59 15.29 0.50 -2.21
C TYR A 59 14.31 0.45 -3.39
N VAL A 60 14.03 -0.78 -3.85
CA VAL A 60 12.99 -1.07 -4.85
C VAL A 60 11.65 -0.41 -4.49
N LYS A 61 11.33 -0.34 -3.19
CA LYS A 61 10.12 0.30 -2.69
C LYS A 61 9.98 1.77 -3.10
N ARG A 62 11.07 2.55 -3.18
CA ARG A 62 10.99 3.96 -3.58
C ARG A 62 10.49 4.07 -5.02
N HIS A 63 11.10 3.30 -5.90
CA HIS A 63 10.74 3.24 -7.32
C HIS A 63 9.30 2.77 -7.54
N LEU A 64 8.90 1.68 -6.86
CA LEU A 64 7.52 1.17 -6.93
C LEU A 64 6.49 2.16 -6.37
N CYS A 65 6.86 2.93 -5.33
CA CYS A 65 5.97 3.93 -4.74
C CYS A 65 5.70 5.09 -5.71
N ILE A 66 6.75 5.63 -6.34
CA ILE A 66 6.62 6.74 -7.30
C ILE A 66 5.78 6.31 -8.51
N GLN A 67 6.06 5.13 -9.07
CA GLN A 67 5.28 4.59 -10.20
C GLN A 67 3.84 4.27 -9.77
N GLY A 68 3.67 3.59 -8.63
CA GLY A 68 2.38 3.21 -8.09
C GLY A 68 1.48 4.41 -7.80
N ASN A 69 2.02 5.50 -7.24
CA ASN A 69 1.26 6.73 -6.94
C ASN A 69 0.55 7.28 -8.19
N ARG A 70 1.24 7.29 -9.34
CA ARG A 70 0.70 7.76 -10.62
C ARG A 70 -0.47 6.89 -11.11
N LEU A 71 -0.39 5.59 -10.85
CA LEU A 71 -1.43 4.64 -11.26
C LEU A 71 -2.76 4.84 -10.53
N TYR A 72 -2.78 5.41 -9.32
CA TYR A 72 -4.03 5.61 -8.57
C TYR A 72 -5.03 6.50 -9.32
N THR A 73 -4.57 7.58 -9.97
CA THR A 73 -5.48 8.48 -10.71
C THR A 73 -6.14 7.76 -11.88
N GLN A 74 -5.39 6.90 -12.57
CA GLN A 74 -5.93 6.07 -13.64
C GLN A 74 -6.87 4.99 -13.09
N ALA A 75 -6.46 4.29 -12.03
CA ALA A 75 -7.23 3.21 -11.45
C ALA A 75 -8.60 3.69 -10.92
N VAL A 76 -8.69 4.91 -10.37
CA VAL A 76 -9.97 5.49 -9.96
C VAL A 76 -10.92 5.66 -11.14
N LYS A 77 -10.42 6.09 -12.30
CA LYS A 77 -11.23 6.22 -13.53
C LYS A 77 -11.73 4.86 -14.04
N GLU A 78 -10.91 3.82 -13.87
CA GLU A 78 -11.21 2.48 -14.37
C GLU A 78 -12.11 1.66 -13.43
N LEU A 79 -12.00 1.90 -12.12
CA LEU A 79 -12.56 1.01 -11.09
C LEU A 79 -13.51 1.72 -10.11
N ASN A 80 -13.54 3.05 -10.11
CA ASN A 80 -14.46 3.85 -9.30
C ASN A 80 -14.42 3.56 -7.78
N PHE A 81 -13.23 3.33 -7.21
CA PHE A 81 -13.05 3.28 -5.76
C PHE A 81 -12.79 4.68 -5.18
N PRO A 82 -13.17 4.95 -3.92
CA PRO A 82 -13.01 6.28 -3.37
C PRO A 82 -11.53 6.56 -3.04
N PHE A 83 -11.07 7.73 -3.48
CA PHE A 83 -9.70 8.22 -3.38
C PHE A 83 -9.70 9.74 -3.42
N LYS A 84 -8.84 10.39 -2.61
CA LYS A 84 -8.69 11.85 -2.61
C LYS A 84 -7.21 12.23 -2.62
N ARG A 85 -6.83 13.11 -3.54
CA ARG A 85 -5.47 13.64 -3.64
C ARG A 85 -5.35 14.93 -2.83
N ILE A 86 -5.24 14.77 -1.51
CA ILE A 86 -5.23 15.88 -0.57
C ILE A 86 -3.82 16.47 -0.35
N GLY A 87 -2.77 15.76 -0.77
CA GLY A 87 -1.38 16.13 -0.51
C GLY A 87 -0.93 15.84 0.93
N SER A 88 0.35 16.02 1.18
CA SER A 88 0.95 15.83 2.50
C SER A 88 1.91 16.94 2.87
N PHE A 89 2.05 17.19 4.17
CA PHE A 89 3.10 18.00 4.76
C PHE A 89 4.04 17.10 5.58
N VAL A 90 5.35 17.26 5.37
CA VAL A 90 6.34 16.93 6.40
C VAL A 90 6.64 18.21 7.16
N VAL A 91 6.36 18.21 8.46
CA VAL A 91 6.37 19.40 9.31
C VAL A 91 7.71 19.52 10.03
N ALA A 92 8.37 20.66 9.86
CA ALA A 92 9.53 21.05 10.65
C ALA A 92 9.11 22.00 11.79
N LEU A 93 9.58 21.71 13.00
CA LEU A 93 9.38 22.50 14.21
C LEU A 93 10.67 23.20 14.66
N GLU A 94 11.82 22.81 14.12
CA GLU A 94 13.14 23.39 14.42
C GLU A 94 13.85 23.81 13.13
N ASP A 95 14.58 24.93 13.17
CA ASP A 95 15.25 25.50 11.98
C ASP A 95 16.28 24.53 11.37
N ASN A 96 16.90 23.68 12.19
CA ASN A 96 17.84 22.66 11.73
C ASN A 96 17.20 21.63 10.76
N GLN A 97 15.89 21.38 10.87
CA GLN A 97 15.15 20.43 10.03
C GLN A 97 14.87 20.97 8.63
N ILE A 98 14.94 22.29 8.42
CA ILE A 98 14.71 22.91 7.10
C ILE A 98 15.70 22.41 6.06
N LYS A 99 16.96 22.20 6.47
CA LYS A 99 17.99 21.65 5.58
C LYS A 99 17.63 20.25 5.12
N ASP A 100 17.17 19.40 6.02
CA ASP A 100 16.76 18.03 5.71
C ASP A 100 15.55 18.00 4.76
N LEU A 101 14.56 18.89 4.98
CA LEU A 101 13.43 19.05 4.07
C LEU A 101 13.85 19.47 2.68
N GLU A 102 14.80 20.40 2.55
CA GLU A 102 15.31 20.84 1.25
C GLU A 102 16.09 19.73 0.53
N GLU A 103 16.85 18.92 1.27
CA GLU A 103 17.51 17.74 0.71
C GLU A 103 16.49 16.70 0.21
N GLU A 104 15.44 16.42 0.99
CA GLU A 104 14.34 15.55 0.55
C GLU A 104 13.61 16.11 -0.67
N ARG A 105 13.38 17.43 -0.73
CA ARG A 105 12.78 18.11 -1.87
C ARG A 105 13.61 17.93 -3.13
N LYS A 106 14.92 18.20 -3.06
CA LYS A 106 15.85 18.03 -4.17
C LYS A 106 15.86 16.58 -4.66
N ARG A 107 16.02 15.63 -3.73
CA ARG A 107 16.02 14.21 -4.08
C ARG A 107 14.70 13.76 -4.71
N GLY A 108 13.57 14.14 -4.13
CA GLY A 108 12.26 13.80 -4.67
C GLY A 108 12.02 14.38 -6.06
N THR A 109 12.48 15.61 -6.30
CA THR A 109 12.39 16.28 -7.61
C THR A 109 13.21 15.54 -8.68
N GLU A 110 14.46 15.19 -8.36
CA GLU A 110 15.33 14.39 -9.22
C GLU A 110 14.74 13.01 -9.54
N ASP A 111 14.00 12.40 -8.60
CA ASP A 111 13.32 11.12 -8.82
C ASP A 111 11.99 11.25 -9.60
N GLY A 112 11.65 12.46 -10.05
CA GLY A 112 10.47 12.75 -10.87
C GLY A 112 9.17 12.82 -10.08
N ILE A 113 9.22 13.17 -8.79
CA ILE A 113 8.02 13.49 -8.00
C ILE A 113 7.62 14.94 -8.34
N PRO A 114 6.45 15.16 -8.97
CA PRO A 114 6.08 16.48 -9.43
C PRO A 114 5.64 17.38 -8.26
N GLU A 115 5.90 18.68 -8.42
CA GLU A 115 5.37 19.76 -7.57
C GLU A 115 5.75 19.66 -6.09
N LEU A 116 6.88 19.01 -5.78
CA LEU A 116 7.41 18.94 -4.42
C LEU A 116 8.01 20.30 -4.01
N GLU A 117 7.43 20.92 -2.99
CA GLU A 117 7.72 22.31 -2.60
C GLU A 117 8.13 22.40 -1.12
N LEU A 118 9.23 23.11 -0.82
CA LEU A 118 9.54 23.55 0.55
C LEU A 118 8.89 24.92 0.77
N ILE A 119 8.02 25.01 1.77
CA ILE A 119 7.30 26.24 2.12
C ILE A 119 7.77 26.71 3.49
N LEU A 120 8.26 27.94 3.57
CA LEU A 120 8.68 28.60 4.82
C LEU A 120 7.74 29.76 5.24
N ASP A 121 6.85 30.18 4.32
CA ASP A 121 5.85 31.21 4.60
C ASP A 121 4.76 30.67 5.54
N LYS A 122 4.82 31.08 6.81
CA LYS A 122 3.86 30.69 7.85
C LYS A 122 2.41 31.04 7.50
N ALA A 123 2.16 32.18 6.84
CA ALA A 123 0.81 32.57 6.47
C ALA A 123 0.24 31.64 5.38
N LYS A 124 1.07 31.27 4.39
CA LYS A 124 0.70 30.25 3.38
C LYS A 124 0.44 28.89 4.03
N ILE A 125 1.30 28.45 4.95
CA ILE A 125 1.14 27.17 5.67
C ILE A 125 -0.18 27.16 6.44
N LYS A 126 -0.44 28.18 7.25
CA LYS A 126 -1.67 28.29 8.07
C LYS A 126 -2.92 28.35 7.19
N LYS A 127 -2.86 29.01 6.04
CA LYS A 127 -3.97 29.02 5.07
C LYS A 127 -4.26 27.62 4.51
N MET A 128 -3.23 26.82 4.27
CA MET A 128 -3.38 25.45 3.74
C MET A 128 -3.81 24.45 4.81
N GLU A 129 -3.30 24.58 6.03
CA GLU A 129 -3.63 23.72 7.18
C GLU A 129 -3.85 24.59 8.44
N PRO A 130 -5.08 25.08 8.68
CA PRO A 130 -5.38 26.01 9.76
C PRO A 130 -5.15 25.45 11.17
N ASN A 131 -5.32 24.14 11.34
CA ASN A 131 -5.20 23.48 12.65
C ASN A 131 -3.76 23.07 13.00
N LEU A 132 -2.79 23.45 12.17
CA LEU A 132 -1.37 23.22 12.45
C LEU A 132 -0.87 24.16 13.55
N THR A 133 0.05 23.67 14.38
CA THR A 133 0.69 24.44 15.46
C THR A 133 1.44 25.67 14.92
N ASP A 134 1.49 26.75 15.69
CA ASP A 134 2.19 27.99 15.32
C ASP A 134 3.72 27.86 15.44
N GLU A 135 4.19 26.80 16.11
CA GLU A 135 5.60 26.42 16.23
C GLU A 135 6.24 25.97 14.91
N VAL A 136 5.43 25.71 13.86
CA VAL A 136 5.96 25.30 12.56
C VAL A 136 6.87 26.36 11.97
N VAL A 137 8.07 25.94 11.56
CA VAL A 137 9.08 26.77 10.89
C VAL A 137 9.15 26.51 9.39
N GLY A 138 8.62 25.38 8.92
CA GLY A 138 8.50 25.08 7.49
C GLY A 138 7.84 23.73 7.23
N VAL A 139 7.41 23.51 5.99
CA VAL A 139 6.85 22.23 5.54
C VAL A 139 7.38 21.81 4.18
N LEU A 140 7.61 20.52 4.00
CA LEU A 140 7.73 19.93 2.67
C LEU A 140 6.34 19.50 2.20
N HIS A 141 5.81 20.21 1.23
CA HIS A 141 4.51 19.95 0.61
C HIS A 141 4.65 19.03 -0.60
N ALA A 142 3.96 17.89 -0.55
CA ALA A 142 3.86 16.96 -1.64
C ALA A 142 2.40 16.83 -2.11
N PRO A 143 1.98 17.54 -3.17
CA PRO A 143 0.59 17.56 -3.61
C PRO A 143 0.13 16.22 -4.22
N THR A 144 1.06 15.37 -4.66
CA THR A 144 0.74 14.05 -5.23
C THR A 144 0.32 13.00 -4.22
N ALA A 145 0.53 13.24 -2.92
CA ALA A 145 0.07 12.34 -1.87
C ALA A 145 -1.47 12.34 -1.78
N GLY A 146 -2.03 11.24 -1.28
CA GLY A 146 -3.48 11.11 -1.15
C GLY A 146 -3.89 10.08 -0.13
N ILE A 147 -5.20 9.94 0.02
CA ILE A 147 -5.85 8.97 0.88
C ILE A 147 -6.78 8.09 0.05
N VAL A 148 -6.86 6.82 0.41
CA VAL A 148 -7.69 5.80 -0.23
C VAL A 148 -8.33 4.92 0.84
N SER A 149 -9.47 4.32 0.53
CA SER A 149 -10.01 3.22 1.32
C SER A 149 -9.32 1.93 0.86
N PRO A 150 -8.43 1.33 1.69
CA PRO A 150 -7.60 0.22 1.23
C PRO A 150 -8.42 -1.05 0.96
N TYR A 151 -9.54 -1.23 1.65
CA TYR A 151 -10.47 -2.34 1.44
C TYR A 151 -11.33 -2.11 0.19
N GLU A 152 -11.91 -0.93 0.00
CA GLU A 152 -12.72 -0.63 -1.20
C GLU A 152 -11.87 -0.68 -2.48
N LEU A 153 -10.63 -0.18 -2.44
CA LEU A 153 -9.66 -0.39 -3.53
C LEU A 153 -9.47 -1.87 -3.83
N THR A 154 -9.27 -2.68 -2.79
CA THR A 154 -8.98 -4.11 -2.95
C THR A 154 -10.20 -4.87 -3.48
N PHE A 155 -11.41 -4.51 -3.04
CA PHE A 155 -12.65 -5.05 -3.57
C PHE A 155 -12.82 -4.68 -5.04
N ALA A 156 -12.64 -3.41 -5.41
CA ALA A 156 -12.75 -2.99 -6.81
C ALA A 156 -11.74 -3.70 -7.73
N LEU A 157 -10.51 -3.93 -7.25
CA LEU A 157 -9.51 -4.74 -7.95
C LEU A 157 -9.98 -6.20 -8.14
N ALA A 158 -10.48 -6.82 -7.07
CA ALA A 158 -10.90 -8.22 -7.07
C ALA A 158 -12.16 -8.47 -7.90
N GLU A 159 -13.16 -7.61 -7.79
CA GLU A 159 -14.40 -7.66 -8.58
C GLU A 159 -14.08 -7.53 -10.07
N ASN A 160 -13.23 -6.57 -10.44
CA ASN A 160 -12.79 -6.42 -11.81
C ASN A 160 -12.04 -7.66 -12.32
N ALA A 161 -11.17 -8.26 -11.50
CA ALA A 161 -10.50 -9.52 -11.86
C ALA A 161 -11.48 -10.69 -12.01
N ALA A 162 -12.49 -10.79 -11.14
CA ALA A 162 -13.49 -11.84 -11.15
C ALA A 162 -14.40 -11.76 -12.39
N VAL A 163 -14.81 -10.55 -12.78
CA VAL A 163 -15.54 -10.29 -14.04
C VAL A 163 -14.74 -10.76 -15.25
N ASN A 164 -13.41 -10.62 -15.20
CA ASN A 164 -12.49 -11.10 -16.23
C ASN A 164 -12.10 -12.60 -16.07
N GLY A 165 -12.82 -13.37 -15.26
CA GLY A 165 -12.71 -14.82 -15.20
C GLY A 165 -11.82 -15.40 -14.10
N VAL A 166 -11.14 -14.57 -13.30
CA VAL A 166 -10.36 -15.06 -12.15
C VAL A 166 -11.27 -15.72 -11.11
N LYS A 167 -10.88 -16.91 -10.62
CA LYS A 167 -11.63 -17.64 -9.59
C LYS A 167 -11.08 -17.36 -8.20
N PHE A 168 -11.94 -16.93 -7.28
CA PHE A 168 -11.56 -16.64 -5.90
C PHE A 168 -12.06 -17.75 -4.96
N PHE A 169 -11.16 -18.31 -4.16
CA PHE A 169 -11.41 -19.37 -3.19
C PHE A 169 -11.10 -18.83 -1.78
N ARG A 170 -12.14 -18.35 -1.09
CA ARG A 170 -12.06 -17.83 0.30
C ARG A 170 -12.29 -18.95 1.31
N ASN A 171 -11.86 -18.80 2.55
CA ASN A 171 -11.81 -19.87 3.55
C ASN A 171 -10.96 -21.08 3.13
N HIS A 172 -9.95 -20.86 2.29
CA HIS A 172 -9.04 -21.90 1.80
C HIS A 172 -7.63 -21.56 2.24
N GLU A 173 -7.20 -22.11 3.39
CA GLU A 173 -5.82 -21.95 3.84
C GLU A 173 -4.91 -22.93 3.12
N VAL A 174 -3.85 -22.42 2.48
CA VAL A 174 -2.80 -23.27 1.92
C VAL A 174 -1.93 -23.77 3.06
N ILE A 175 -1.93 -25.08 3.28
CA ILE A 175 -1.22 -25.76 4.37
C ILE A 175 0.01 -26.53 3.91
N LYS A 176 0.09 -26.83 2.60
CA LYS A 176 1.23 -27.52 1.98
C LYS A 176 1.29 -27.18 0.50
N ILE A 177 2.50 -27.08 -0.03
CA ILE A 177 2.73 -26.96 -1.46
C ILE A 177 3.67 -28.10 -1.87
N ILE A 178 3.35 -28.76 -2.98
CA ILE A 178 4.20 -29.77 -3.62
C ILE A 178 4.50 -29.28 -5.03
N HIS A 179 5.72 -29.45 -5.50
CA HIS A 179 6.10 -29.13 -6.87
C HIS A 179 6.76 -30.34 -7.52
N ASN A 180 6.04 -30.99 -8.43
CA ASN A 180 6.47 -32.16 -9.19
C ASN A 180 6.13 -31.95 -10.67
N ASP A 181 6.96 -32.44 -11.58
CA ASP A 181 6.70 -32.42 -13.03
C ASP A 181 6.25 -31.05 -13.58
N TYR A 182 6.88 -29.98 -13.11
CA TYR A 182 6.57 -28.59 -13.50
C TYR A 182 5.15 -28.11 -13.12
N VAL A 183 4.52 -28.76 -12.14
CA VAL A 183 3.19 -28.39 -11.63
C VAL A 183 3.23 -28.19 -10.11
N PHE A 184 2.76 -27.03 -9.66
CA PHE A 184 2.52 -26.74 -8.26
C PHE A 184 1.17 -27.32 -7.85
N THR A 185 1.13 -28.03 -6.73
CA THR A 185 -0.08 -28.47 -6.06
C THR A 185 -0.17 -27.80 -4.70
N ALA A 186 -1.04 -26.79 -4.58
CA ALA A 186 -1.36 -26.14 -3.32
C ALA A 186 -2.49 -26.90 -2.62
N LYS A 187 -2.19 -27.49 -1.46
CA LYS A 187 -3.17 -28.22 -0.65
C LYS A 187 -3.81 -27.31 0.38
N THR A 188 -5.12 -27.44 0.53
CA THR A 188 -5.95 -26.75 1.52
C THR A 188 -6.77 -27.78 2.29
N HIS A 189 -7.46 -27.36 3.35
CA HIS A 189 -8.39 -28.23 4.07
C HIS A 189 -9.61 -28.63 3.24
N GLN A 190 -9.92 -27.88 2.19
CA GLN A 190 -11.12 -28.03 1.36
C GLN A 190 -10.82 -28.72 0.01
N GLY A 191 -9.54 -28.97 -0.30
CA GLY A 191 -9.14 -29.59 -1.55
C GLY A 191 -7.77 -29.13 -2.06
N GLU A 192 -7.44 -29.55 -3.27
CA GLU A 192 -6.16 -29.28 -3.91
C GLU A 192 -6.32 -28.41 -5.16
N PHE A 193 -5.37 -27.51 -5.36
CA PHE A 193 -5.31 -26.62 -6.52
C PHE A 193 -4.01 -26.90 -7.26
N GLN A 194 -4.11 -27.18 -8.56
CA GLN A 194 -2.96 -27.44 -9.41
C GLN A 194 -2.74 -26.30 -10.38
N GLY A 195 -1.50 -25.87 -10.55
CA GLY A 195 -1.16 -24.83 -11.49
C GLY A 195 0.29 -24.82 -11.94
N ARG A 196 0.54 -24.23 -13.12
CA ARG A 196 1.88 -24.16 -13.72
C ARG A 196 2.77 -23.14 -13.03
N ASN A 197 2.17 -22.05 -12.56
CA ASN A 197 2.86 -20.98 -11.84
C ASN A 197 2.18 -20.73 -10.50
N LEU A 198 2.98 -20.30 -9.52
CA LEU A 198 2.51 -19.94 -8.19
C LEU A 198 3.09 -18.59 -7.77
N ILE A 199 2.22 -17.66 -7.38
CA ILE A 199 2.59 -16.33 -6.90
C ILE A 199 2.25 -16.23 -5.41
N ASN A 200 3.29 -16.06 -4.60
CA ASN A 200 3.17 -15.94 -3.16
C ASN A 200 2.90 -14.48 -2.75
N CYS A 201 1.67 -14.19 -2.34
CA CYS A 201 1.20 -12.88 -1.86
C CYS A 201 0.67 -12.95 -0.42
N ALA A 202 1.16 -13.91 0.38
CA ALA A 202 0.60 -14.25 1.69
C ALA A 202 0.93 -13.25 2.82
N GLY A 203 1.41 -12.06 2.48
CA GLY A 203 1.70 -10.97 3.42
C GLY A 203 2.65 -11.41 4.52
N LEU A 204 2.22 -11.31 5.79
CA LEU A 204 3.01 -11.71 6.95
C LEU A 204 3.41 -13.20 6.97
N ASN A 205 2.76 -14.04 6.16
CA ASN A 205 3.04 -15.47 6.07
C ASN A 205 3.78 -15.84 4.77
N ALA A 206 4.30 -14.87 4.03
CA ALA A 206 4.96 -15.16 2.75
C ALA A 206 6.21 -16.02 2.94
N ASP A 207 6.97 -15.84 4.01
CA ASP A 207 8.11 -16.70 4.36
C ASP A 207 7.65 -18.12 4.74
N VAL A 208 6.54 -18.28 5.46
CA VAL A 208 5.93 -19.59 5.77
C VAL A 208 5.53 -20.33 4.50
N ILE A 209 4.85 -19.66 3.56
CA ILE A 209 4.48 -20.25 2.27
C ILE A 209 5.74 -20.62 1.45
N SER A 210 6.78 -19.78 1.48
CA SER A 210 8.06 -20.04 0.80
C SER A 210 8.74 -21.30 1.36
N ARG A 211 8.78 -21.47 2.69
CA ARG A 211 9.34 -22.64 3.36
C ARG A 211 8.64 -23.95 2.99
N MET A 212 7.35 -23.94 2.64
CA MET A 212 6.66 -25.16 2.18
C MET A 212 7.27 -25.76 0.92
N LEU A 213 8.00 -24.96 0.12
CA LEU A 213 8.74 -25.37 -1.07
C LEU A 213 10.24 -25.58 -0.80
N GLY A 214 10.68 -25.55 0.46
CA GLY A 214 12.09 -25.63 0.83
C GLY A 214 12.89 -24.34 0.59
N LEU A 215 12.21 -23.21 0.33
CA LEU A 215 12.83 -21.92 0.05
C LEU A 215 12.85 -21.07 1.33
N ASP A 216 13.95 -21.11 2.09
CA ASP A 216 14.09 -20.45 3.39
C ASP A 216 15.18 -19.35 3.42
N TYR A 217 15.30 -18.60 2.33
CA TYR A 217 16.30 -17.54 2.20
C TYR A 217 15.87 -16.19 2.80
N PHE A 218 14.66 -16.09 3.37
CA PHE A 218 14.17 -14.89 4.04
C PHE A 218 13.15 -15.21 5.14
N SER A 219 13.02 -14.30 6.10
CA SER A 219 12.01 -14.36 7.16
C SER A 219 11.28 -13.03 7.29
N ILE A 220 10.03 -13.07 7.75
CA ILE A 220 9.24 -11.86 8.01
C ILE A 220 9.09 -11.66 9.52
N MET A 221 9.65 -10.54 10.01
CA MET A 221 9.44 -10.09 11.38
C MET A 221 8.36 -9.00 11.40
N PRO A 222 7.13 -9.29 11.87
CA PRO A 222 6.06 -8.29 11.92
C PRO A 222 6.35 -7.22 12.96
N ARG A 223 6.04 -5.96 12.63
CA ARG A 223 6.02 -4.84 13.58
C ARG A 223 4.58 -4.36 13.74
N LYS A 224 4.03 -4.50 14.95
CA LYS A 224 2.68 -4.03 15.29
C LYS A 224 2.65 -2.50 15.31
N GLY A 225 1.57 -1.92 14.80
CA GLY A 225 1.22 -0.51 14.93
C GLY A 225 -0.22 -0.38 15.40
N GLU A 226 -0.52 0.69 16.12
CA GLU A 226 -1.84 0.98 16.68
C GLU A 226 -2.24 2.41 16.29
N TYR A 227 -3.54 2.63 16.12
CA TYR A 227 -4.10 3.93 15.74
C TYR A 227 -5.11 4.35 16.81
N ILE A 228 -5.18 5.65 17.05
CA ILE A 228 -6.29 6.29 17.75
C ILE A 228 -7.18 6.89 16.67
N LEU A 229 -8.45 6.50 16.65
CA LEU A 229 -9.45 7.04 15.74
C LEU A 229 -10.28 8.08 16.49
N PHE A 230 -10.30 9.30 15.97
CA PHE A 230 -11.13 10.39 16.50
C PHE A 230 -12.50 10.40 15.81
N ASP A 231 -13.49 10.99 16.47
CA ASP A 231 -14.79 11.25 15.82
C ASP A 231 -14.60 12.26 14.68
N ARG A 232 -15.48 12.19 13.67
CA ARG A 232 -15.41 13.00 12.45
C ARG A 232 -15.41 14.50 12.70
N ASN A 233 -16.02 14.93 13.81
CA ASN A 233 -16.21 16.34 14.12
C ASN A 233 -15.09 16.93 15.01
N GLU A 234 -14.16 16.10 15.50
CA GLU A 234 -13.14 16.54 16.45
C GLU A 234 -12.00 17.32 15.78
N LEU A 235 -11.55 16.88 14.60
CA LEU A 235 -10.40 17.48 13.93
C LEU A 235 -10.58 17.47 12.41
N HIS A 236 -10.58 18.65 11.81
CA HIS A 236 -10.56 18.80 10.37
C HIS A 236 -9.13 18.96 9.86
N LEU A 237 -8.70 18.10 8.95
CA LEU A 237 -7.38 18.17 8.30
C LEU A 237 -7.53 18.27 6.79
N ASN A 238 -6.83 19.22 6.20
CA ASN A 238 -6.78 19.38 4.75
C ASN A 238 -5.66 18.54 4.13
N LYS A 239 -4.59 18.27 4.89
CA LYS A 239 -3.38 17.55 4.47
C LYS A 239 -3.12 16.34 5.35
N ILE A 240 -2.35 15.40 4.81
CA ILE A 240 -1.72 14.33 5.60
C ILE A 240 -0.51 14.93 6.31
N LEU A 241 -0.44 14.83 7.64
CA LEU A 241 0.62 15.43 8.43
C LEU A 241 1.62 14.37 8.90
N PHE A 242 2.87 14.53 8.47
CA PHE A 242 4.01 13.76 8.93
C PHE A 242 4.93 14.66 9.76
N PRO A 243 5.42 14.19 10.91
CA PRO A 243 6.57 14.81 11.53
C PRO A 243 7.85 14.46 10.75
N MET A 244 8.93 15.18 11.04
CA MET A 244 10.26 14.76 10.64
C MET A 244 10.60 13.39 11.24
N ALA A 245 11.12 12.48 10.40
CA ALA A 245 11.58 11.18 10.87
C ALA A 245 12.83 11.35 11.75
N THR A 246 12.88 10.62 12.85
CA THR A 246 14.07 10.51 13.71
C THR A 246 14.76 9.16 13.48
N LYS A 247 15.94 8.97 14.07
CA LYS A 247 16.65 7.69 14.04
C LYS A 247 15.83 6.52 14.64
N VAL A 248 14.88 6.82 15.54
CA VAL A 248 14.13 5.81 16.30
C VAL A 248 12.73 5.58 15.71
N SER A 249 12.11 6.61 15.15
CA SER A 249 10.73 6.53 14.65
C SER A 249 10.52 7.43 13.43
N LYS A 250 9.64 6.99 12.52
CA LYS A 250 9.07 7.87 11.48
C LYS A 250 8.13 8.94 12.05
N GLY A 251 7.90 8.89 13.37
CA GLY A 251 6.99 9.75 14.11
C GLY A 251 5.52 9.35 13.95
N ILE A 252 4.66 10.10 14.64
CA ILE A 252 3.22 9.83 14.68
C ILE A 252 2.56 10.60 13.53
N LEU A 253 2.03 9.85 12.57
CA LEU A 253 1.20 10.39 11.49
C LEU A 253 -0.13 10.90 12.04
N VAL A 254 -0.59 12.05 11.55
CA VAL A 254 -1.99 12.48 11.71
C VAL A 254 -2.59 12.62 10.32
N CYS A 255 -3.63 11.85 10.02
CA CYS A 255 -4.26 11.86 8.70
C CYS A 255 -5.78 11.77 8.82
N PRO A 256 -6.53 12.51 7.99
CA PRO A 256 -7.95 12.29 7.88
C PRO A 256 -8.21 10.91 7.27
N THR A 257 -9.34 10.30 7.63
CA THR A 257 -9.82 9.14 6.86
C THR A 257 -10.49 9.64 5.59
N LEU A 258 -10.66 8.75 4.61
CA LEU A 258 -11.31 9.10 3.36
C LEU A 258 -12.75 9.59 3.55
N HIS A 259 -13.44 9.04 4.55
CA HIS A 259 -14.86 9.21 4.82
C HIS A 259 -15.15 10.33 5.84
N GLY A 260 -14.13 11.11 6.22
CA GLY A 260 -14.14 11.92 7.43
C GLY A 260 -13.75 11.03 8.59
#